data_AF-A0AA88QRD3-F1
#
_entry.id   AF-A0AA88QRD3-F1
#
_cell.length_a   1.000
_cell.length_b   1.000
_cell.length_c   1.000
_cell.angle_alpha   90.00
_cell.angle_beta   90.00
_cell.angle_gamma   90.00
#
_symmetry.space_group_name_H-M   'P 1'
#
loop_
_entity.id
_entity.type
_entity.pdbx_description
1 polymer ?
#
loop_
_entity_poly.entity_id
_entity_poly.type
_entity_poly.pdbx_seq_one_letter_code
_entity_poly.pdbx_strand_id
1 'polypeptide(L)'
;MYIYSRRQLTCPPESLETGEIANDVTGLGTFTEVMVYLTDPSVNVCHANRTAVGGASVTIKQGRSGFPFGCAVTRNILKSNAYQKWYSTRTEQGHENFSIPDAMVNFAKQNNISVRGHDIFWESPNFQPQWVKSLCAMHLKQAAAQRINSVVSRYKGELIAWDVVNENLHFSFFEDKLGKNASEIFYSSAYHLDPRTTMFMNEYNTIEYSGDEAASLEKYIEKLKETKSYPRNAGMLAGIGLQSHFNSGQPNIAYMRVALDILGATGLSIWLTEVDVQNNPNQSSSDYYC
;
A
#
# COMPACT_ATOMS: atom_id res chain seq x y z
N MET A 1 9.01 -0.16 20.10
CA MET A 1 8.24 1.03 19.67
C MET A 1 9.17 2.22 19.76
N TYR A 2 9.72 2.68 18.65
CA TYR A 2 10.39 3.97 18.52
C TYR A 2 9.75 4.69 17.34
N ILE A 3 9.32 5.93 17.56
CA ILE A 3 8.50 6.77 16.66
C ILE A 3 9.27 8.05 16.41
N TYR A 4 9.40 8.51 15.16
CA TYR A 4 9.61 9.93 14.85
C TYR A 4 8.89 10.36 13.57
N SER A 5 8.12 11.45 13.68
CA SER A 5 7.39 12.10 12.58
C SER A 5 8.25 13.12 11.84
N ARG A 6 7.78 13.60 10.67
CA ARG A 6 8.29 14.84 10.09
C ARG A 6 7.17 15.71 9.55
N ARG A 7 7.21 16.98 9.95
CA ARG A 7 6.46 18.13 9.40
C ARG A 7 6.66 18.24 7.89
N GLN A 8 5.60 18.60 7.19
CA GLN A 8 5.64 19.22 5.87
C GLN A 8 6.28 20.61 5.99
N LEU A 9 7.31 20.88 5.19
CA LEU A 9 7.69 22.23 4.81
C LEU A 9 7.37 22.38 3.33
N THR A 10 6.45 23.28 3.01
CA THR A 10 6.18 23.79 1.67
C THR A 10 7.36 24.64 1.20
N CYS A 11 7.91 24.38 0.00
CA CYS A 11 8.80 25.33 -0.67
C CYS A 11 7.97 26.41 -1.38
N PRO A 12 8.27 27.70 -1.20
CA PRO A 12 7.98 28.73 -2.20
C PRO A 12 8.97 28.63 -3.37
N PRO A 13 8.69 29.26 -4.52
CA PRO A 13 9.51 29.14 -5.72
C PRO A 13 10.83 29.94 -5.61
N GLU A 14 11.86 29.37 -6.23
CA GLU A 14 13.13 29.99 -6.63
C GLU A 14 13.97 30.69 -5.55
N SER A 15 14.86 29.90 -4.92
CA SER A 15 16.21 30.35 -4.61
C SER A 15 17.16 29.15 -4.57
N LEU A 16 18.21 29.20 -5.38
CA LEU A 16 19.39 28.35 -5.24
C LEU A 16 19.99 28.56 -3.84
N GLU A 17 19.72 27.64 -2.92
CA GLU A 17 20.49 27.52 -1.68
C GLU A 17 21.26 26.21 -1.70
N THR A 18 22.58 26.35 -1.76
CA THR A 18 23.57 25.32 -1.47
C THR A 18 23.38 24.83 -0.03
N GLY A 19 22.68 23.71 0.14
CA GLY A 19 22.55 23.05 1.43
C GLY A 19 23.78 22.20 1.74
N GLU A 20 24.66 22.69 2.61
CA GLU A 20 25.71 21.88 3.26
C GLU A 20 25.08 20.66 3.94
N ILE A 21 25.41 19.47 3.45
CA ILE A 21 25.29 18.25 4.25
C ILE A 21 26.52 18.26 5.15
N ALA A 22 26.33 18.26 6.47
CA ALA A 22 27.42 18.24 7.45
C ALA A 22 28.40 17.09 7.12
N ASN A 23 29.54 17.46 6.54
CA ASN A 23 30.64 16.58 6.22
C ASN A 23 31.42 16.29 7.50
N ASP A 24 31.16 15.15 8.12
CA ASP A 24 32.11 14.58 9.07
C ASP A 24 32.88 13.45 8.37
N VAL A 25 33.74 13.86 7.42
CA VAL A 25 34.78 13.00 6.83
C VAL A 25 36.04 13.29 7.62
N THR A 26 36.34 12.45 8.61
CA THR A 26 37.58 12.56 9.40
C THR A 26 38.67 11.72 8.74
N GLY A 27 39.65 12.39 8.13
CA GLY A 27 40.84 11.77 7.54
C GLY A 27 41.71 12.82 6.84
N LEU A 28 42.98 12.90 7.24
CA LEU A 28 43.98 13.90 6.84
C LEU A 28 44.10 14.12 5.32
N GLY A 29 44.04 15.38 4.87
CA GLY A 29 44.57 15.83 3.56
C GLY A 29 43.57 16.56 2.66
N THR A 30 43.93 17.77 2.23
CA THR A 30 43.36 18.61 1.15
C THR A 30 41.92 18.30 0.68
N PHE A 31 40.98 19.16 1.06
CA PHE A 31 39.58 19.12 0.63
C PHE A 31 39.45 19.15 -0.89
N THR A 32 38.96 18.04 -1.46
CA THR A 32 38.51 17.97 -2.86
C THR A 32 36.99 17.89 -2.84
N GLU A 33 36.30 18.69 -3.66
CA GLU A 33 34.84 18.58 -3.80
C GLU A 33 34.47 17.16 -4.28
N VAL A 34 33.59 16.51 -3.53
CA VAL A 34 33.05 15.17 -3.82
C VAL A 34 31.57 15.32 -4.14
N MET A 35 31.15 14.77 -5.27
CA MET A 35 29.76 14.78 -5.72
C MET A 35 29.13 13.40 -5.46
N VAL A 36 27.93 13.37 -4.89
CA VAL A 36 27.16 12.14 -4.64
C VAL A 36 25.93 12.13 -5.55
N TYR A 37 25.81 11.11 -6.39
CA TYR A 37 24.64 10.89 -7.25
C TYR A 37 23.88 9.65 -6.79
N LEU A 38 22.55 9.73 -6.74
CA LEU A 38 21.65 8.62 -6.41
C LEU A 38 20.96 8.15 -7.69
N THR A 39 21.37 6.98 -8.20
CA THR A 39 20.72 6.29 -9.32
C THR A 39 20.68 4.80 -9.00
N ASP A 40 19.48 4.27 -8.70
CA ASP A 40 19.26 2.90 -8.22
C ASP A 40 20.12 2.57 -6.97
N PRO A 41 20.15 1.36 -6.34
CA PRO A 41 20.74 1.19 -5.00
C PRO A 41 22.28 1.21 -4.98
N SER A 42 22.92 1.99 -5.84
CA SER A 42 24.37 2.19 -5.87
C SER A 42 24.74 3.62 -5.48
N VAL A 43 25.58 3.77 -4.45
CA VAL A 43 26.21 5.04 -4.09
C VAL A 43 27.62 5.03 -4.65
N ASN A 44 27.89 5.92 -5.62
CA ASN A 44 29.22 6.08 -6.20
C ASN A 44 29.88 7.35 -5.64
N VAL A 45 31.08 7.21 -5.07
CA VAL A 45 31.89 8.34 -4.58
C VAL A 45 32.98 8.65 -5.59
N CYS A 46 32.87 9.81 -6.24
CA CYS A 46 33.80 10.24 -7.27
C CYS A 46 34.26 11.69 -7.04
N HIS A 47 35.45 12.02 -7.54
CA HIS A 47 35.86 13.40 -7.72
C HIS A 47 34.96 14.11 -8.75
N ALA A 48 34.99 15.44 -8.80
CA ALA A 48 34.20 16.23 -9.76
C ALA A 48 34.45 15.83 -11.24
N ASN A 49 35.63 15.28 -11.56
CA ASN A 49 35.99 14.76 -12.88
C ASN A 49 35.55 13.29 -13.12
N ARG A 50 34.72 12.72 -12.24
CA ARG A 50 34.19 11.34 -12.27
C ARG A 50 35.22 10.22 -12.07
N THR A 51 36.41 10.51 -11.55
CA THR A 51 37.34 9.45 -11.14
C THR A 51 36.95 8.89 -9.76
N ALA A 52 37.18 7.59 -9.55
CA ALA A 52 36.83 6.91 -8.30
C ALA A 52 37.70 7.39 -7.13
N VAL A 53 37.09 7.61 -5.96
CA VAL A 53 37.80 7.95 -4.73
C VAL A 53 38.17 6.65 -3.98
N GLY A 54 39.48 6.38 -3.83
CA GLY A 54 39.97 5.22 -3.08
C GLY A 54 39.87 5.43 -1.56
N GLY A 55 39.41 4.41 -0.83
CA GLY A 55 39.36 4.44 0.64
C GLY A 55 38.23 5.27 1.25
N ALA A 56 37.27 5.75 0.44
CA ALA A 56 36.11 6.47 0.94
C ALA A 56 35.21 5.56 1.79
N SER A 57 34.86 6.03 3.00
CA SER A 57 33.83 5.41 3.83
C SER A 57 32.51 6.16 3.66
N VAL A 58 31.48 5.47 3.18
CA VAL A 58 30.12 6.01 3.07
C VAL A 58 29.28 5.44 4.19
N THR A 59 28.76 6.30 5.05
CA THR A 59 27.83 5.90 6.09
C THR A 59 26.42 6.37 5.71
N ILE A 60 25.56 5.44 5.32
CA ILE A 60 24.13 5.71 5.12
C ILE A 60 23.43 5.45 6.46
N LYS A 61 22.90 6.50 7.09
CA LYS A 61 22.01 6.36 8.25
C LYS A 61 20.57 6.49 7.80
N GLN A 62 19.78 5.43 7.94
CA GLN A 62 18.34 5.50 7.74
C GLN A 62 17.74 6.44 8.80
N GLY A 63 17.38 7.66 8.41
CA GLY A 63 16.87 8.68 9.35
C GLY A 63 15.44 8.44 9.83
N ARG A 64 14.62 7.75 9.02
CA ARG A 64 13.29 7.20 9.37
C ARG A 64 12.88 6.20 8.30
N SER A 65 12.09 5.18 8.66
CA SER A 65 11.39 4.38 7.67
C SER A 65 10.26 5.23 7.07
N GLY A 66 10.23 5.37 5.74
CA GLY A 66 9.14 6.05 5.02
C GLY A 66 7.87 5.21 4.90
N PHE A 67 7.82 4.08 5.60
CA PHE A 67 6.73 3.13 5.54
C PHE A 67 5.51 3.70 6.28
N PRO A 68 4.42 4.04 5.58
CA PRO A 68 3.19 4.37 6.26
C PRO A 68 2.73 3.14 7.07
N PHE A 69 2.15 3.38 8.23
CA PHE A 69 1.53 2.31 9.00
C PHE A 69 0.39 1.76 8.13
N GLY A 70 0.52 0.51 7.68
CA GLY A 70 -0.37 -0.09 6.67
C GLY A 70 0.32 -0.72 5.45
N CYS A 71 1.67 -0.74 5.40
CA CYS A 71 2.42 -1.48 4.39
C CYS A 71 3.06 -2.80 4.93
N ALA A 72 3.15 -2.97 6.24
CA ALA A 72 3.53 -4.22 6.90
C ALA A 72 2.73 -4.29 8.19
N VAL A 73 1.52 -4.79 8.07
CA VAL A 73 0.63 -5.03 9.19
C VAL A 73 1.02 -6.40 9.75
N THR A 74 1.51 -6.45 10.99
CA THR A 74 1.78 -7.76 11.61
C THR A 74 0.50 -8.61 11.58
N ARG A 75 0.62 -9.93 11.37
CA ARG A 75 -0.51 -10.87 11.38
C ARG A 75 -1.47 -10.69 12.57
N ASN A 76 -0.96 -10.23 13.71
CA ASN A 76 -1.75 -9.95 14.91
C ASN A 76 -2.69 -8.76 14.75
N ILE A 77 -2.30 -7.75 13.97
CA ILE A 77 -3.15 -6.60 13.64
C ILE A 77 -4.18 -7.02 12.58
N LEU A 78 -3.80 -7.78 11.54
CA LEU A 78 -4.76 -8.33 10.55
C LEU A 78 -5.83 -9.23 11.18
N LYS A 79 -5.45 -9.99 12.21
CA LYS A 79 -6.36 -10.81 13.02
C LYS A 79 -7.01 -10.05 14.18
N SER A 80 -6.62 -8.79 14.41
CA SER A 80 -7.22 -8.02 15.48
C SER A 80 -8.65 -7.64 15.08
N ASN A 81 -9.56 -7.74 16.04
CA ASN A 81 -10.88 -7.13 15.91
C ASN A 81 -10.81 -5.60 15.71
N ALA A 82 -9.63 -4.98 15.70
CA ALA A 82 -9.44 -3.55 15.48
C ALA A 82 -9.20 -3.17 14.01
N TYR A 83 -8.66 -4.08 13.20
CA TYR A 83 -8.41 -3.88 11.77
C TYR A 83 -9.69 -4.27 10.99
N GLN A 84 -10.71 -3.41 11.10
CA GLN A 84 -12.10 -3.81 10.88
C GLN A 84 -12.60 -3.64 9.43
N LYS A 85 -12.99 -4.76 8.84
CA LYS A 85 -13.61 -4.91 7.52
C LYS A 85 -15.15 -4.74 7.60
N TRP A 86 -15.88 -4.94 6.49
CA TRP A 86 -17.36 -4.82 6.47
C TRP A 86 -17.99 -5.66 7.60
N TYR A 87 -17.61 -6.93 7.74
CA TYR A 87 -18.17 -7.83 8.76
C TYR A 87 -18.03 -7.38 10.21
N SER A 88 -17.07 -6.53 10.52
CA SER A 88 -16.86 -6.01 11.89
C SER A 88 -17.50 -4.64 12.11
N THR A 89 -17.53 -3.77 11.10
CA THR A 89 -18.15 -2.45 11.22
C THR A 89 -19.65 -2.48 10.99
N ARG A 90 -20.20 -3.56 10.40
CA ARG A 90 -21.64 -3.74 10.17
C ARG A 90 -22.03 -5.22 10.26
N THR A 91 -21.97 -5.75 11.48
CA THR A 91 -22.32 -7.14 11.82
C THR A 91 -23.79 -7.45 11.52
N GLU A 92 -24.68 -6.49 11.75
CA GLU A 92 -26.12 -6.57 11.51
C GLU A 92 -26.58 -5.49 10.53
N GLN A 93 -27.66 -5.76 9.79
CA GLN A 93 -28.19 -4.80 8.85
C GLN A 93 -28.69 -3.54 9.60
N GLY A 94 -28.14 -2.37 9.23
CA GLY A 94 -28.58 -1.08 9.78
C GLY A 94 -27.83 -0.64 11.05
N HIS A 95 -26.95 -1.48 11.60
CA HIS A 95 -26.14 -1.14 12.76
C HIS A 95 -24.66 -1.05 12.37
N GLU A 96 -24.14 0.17 12.31
CA GLU A 96 -22.72 0.42 12.07
C GLU A 96 -22.00 0.77 13.38
N ASN A 97 -20.84 0.18 13.62
CA ASN A 97 -19.97 0.50 14.75
C ASN A 97 -18.58 0.90 14.25
N PHE A 98 -18.27 2.18 14.39
CA PHE A 98 -16.96 2.75 14.03
C PHE A 98 -16.09 3.08 15.24
N SER A 99 -16.48 2.72 16.47
CA SER A 99 -15.75 3.10 17.69
C SER A 99 -14.25 2.75 17.64
N ILE A 100 -13.91 1.55 17.18
CA ILE A 100 -12.52 1.10 17.07
C ILE A 100 -11.77 1.76 15.90
N PRO A 101 -12.26 1.74 14.65
CA PRO A 101 -11.56 2.41 13.56
C PRO A 101 -11.44 3.93 13.79
N ASP A 102 -12.40 4.57 14.46
CA ASP A 102 -12.28 5.98 14.88
C ASP A 102 -11.14 6.20 15.88
N ALA A 103 -11.05 5.35 16.90
CA ALA A 103 -9.98 5.41 17.88
C ALA A 103 -8.60 5.22 17.22
N MET A 104 -8.49 4.30 16.26
CA MET A 104 -7.25 4.06 15.51
C MET A 104 -6.87 5.24 14.62
N VAL A 105 -7.83 5.79 13.87
CA VAL A 105 -7.60 6.96 13.01
C VAL A 105 -7.22 8.17 13.86
N ASN A 106 -7.88 8.38 15.00
CA ASN A 106 -7.53 9.46 15.92
C ASN A 106 -6.13 9.29 16.53
N PHE A 107 -5.78 8.07 16.94
CA PHE A 107 -4.43 7.75 17.41
C PHE A 107 -3.39 8.04 16.32
N ALA A 108 -3.64 7.61 15.08
CA ALA A 108 -2.73 7.84 13.96
C ALA A 108 -2.55 9.34 13.69
N LYS A 109 -3.63 10.12 13.64
CA LYS A 109 -3.57 11.58 13.48
C LYS A 109 -2.77 12.26 14.59
N GLN A 110 -3.04 11.93 15.85
CA GLN A 110 -2.33 12.51 17.00
C GLN A 110 -0.83 12.23 16.95
N ASN A 111 -0.43 11.14 16.30
CA ASN A 111 0.96 10.73 16.15
C ASN A 111 1.56 11.05 14.77
N ASN A 112 0.86 11.81 13.91
CA ASN A 112 1.27 12.13 12.53
C ASN A 112 1.61 10.88 11.70
N ILE A 113 0.82 9.83 11.86
CA ILE A 113 0.92 8.57 11.12
C ILE A 113 -0.12 8.60 10.01
N SER A 114 0.33 8.46 8.76
CA SER A 114 -0.58 8.32 7.63
C SER A 114 -1.31 6.97 7.69
N VAL A 115 -2.57 6.96 7.28
CA VAL A 115 -3.44 5.78 7.36
C VAL A 115 -3.90 5.37 5.96
N ARG A 116 -3.82 4.08 5.67
CA ARG A 116 -4.50 3.43 4.54
C ARG A 116 -5.75 2.74 5.06
N GLY A 117 -6.88 3.00 4.41
CA GLY A 117 -8.14 2.34 4.72
C GLY A 117 -8.18 0.95 4.10
N HIS A 118 -8.28 -0.09 4.92
CA HIS A 118 -8.37 -1.48 4.49
C HIS A 118 -9.54 -2.16 5.21
N ASP A 119 -10.60 -2.58 4.53
CA ASP A 119 -10.96 -2.35 3.13
C ASP A 119 -12.44 -1.90 3.02
N ILE A 120 -12.83 -1.40 1.85
CA ILE A 120 -14.23 -1.04 1.59
C ILE A 120 -15.02 -2.32 1.31
N PHE A 121 -14.56 -3.11 0.33
CA PHE A 121 -15.14 -4.40 -0.05
C PHE A 121 -14.09 -5.48 -0.20
N TRP A 122 -14.37 -6.63 0.40
CA TRP A 122 -13.62 -7.85 0.18
C TRP A 122 -14.43 -8.75 -0.74
N GLU A 123 -13.89 -9.26 -1.84
CA GLU A 123 -14.64 -10.14 -2.74
C GLU A 123 -14.80 -11.57 -2.20
N SER A 124 -14.02 -11.97 -1.18
CA SER A 124 -14.10 -13.31 -0.64
C SER A 124 -15.45 -13.54 0.06
N PRO A 125 -16.23 -14.57 -0.35
CA PRO A 125 -17.53 -14.87 0.23
C PRO A 125 -17.43 -15.32 1.69
N ASN A 126 -16.27 -15.81 2.12
CA ASN A 126 -16.06 -16.28 3.50
C ASN A 126 -16.13 -15.12 4.51
N PHE A 127 -15.73 -13.93 4.09
CA PHE A 127 -15.64 -12.76 4.95
C PHE A 127 -16.85 -11.82 4.85
N GLN A 128 -17.90 -12.19 4.11
CA GLN A 128 -19.13 -11.40 4.10
C GLN A 128 -19.98 -11.69 5.35
N PRO A 129 -20.66 -10.70 5.96
CA PRO A 129 -21.68 -10.96 6.96
C PRO A 129 -22.77 -11.89 6.42
N GLN A 130 -23.32 -12.77 7.26
CA GLN A 130 -24.36 -13.70 6.83
C GLN A 130 -25.58 -12.99 6.22
N TRP A 131 -25.99 -11.84 6.78
CA TRP A 131 -27.10 -11.06 6.24
C TRP A 131 -26.81 -10.55 4.82
N VAL A 132 -25.56 -10.15 4.51
CA VAL A 132 -25.13 -9.72 3.17
C VAL A 132 -25.15 -10.88 2.18
N LYS A 133 -24.69 -12.06 2.60
CA LYS A 133 -24.72 -13.28 1.75
C LYS A 133 -26.14 -13.62 1.30
N SER A 134 -27.13 -13.39 2.15
CA SER A 134 -28.55 -13.70 1.92
C SER A 134 -29.31 -12.65 1.10
N LEU A 135 -28.71 -11.50 0.77
CA LEU A 135 -29.39 -10.45 0.02
C LEU A 135 -29.55 -10.83 -1.46
N CYS A 136 -30.72 -10.51 -2.02
CA CYS A 136 -30.90 -10.44 -3.47
C CYS A 136 -30.12 -9.26 -4.07
N ALA A 137 -29.89 -9.27 -5.38
CA ALA A 137 -29.08 -8.26 -6.08
C ALA A 137 -29.52 -6.81 -5.81
N MET A 138 -30.82 -6.53 -5.76
CA MET A 138 -31.35 -5.19 -5.49
C MET A 138 -30.97 -4.69 -4.09
N HIS A 139 -31.23 -5.51 -3.06
CA HIS A 139 -30.89 -5.14 -1.68
C HIS A 139 -29.38 -5.14 -1.45
N LEU A 140 -28.63 -6.03 -2.11
CA LEU A 140 -27.17 -6.03 -2.05
C LEU A 140 -26.58 -4.74 -2.65
N LYS A 141 -27.10 -4.29 -3.80
CA LYS A 141 -26.70 -3.01 -4.41
C LYS A 141 -26.94 -1.84 -3.47
N GLN A 142 -28.09 -1.81 -2.78
CA GLN A 142 -28.40 -0.78 -1.77
C GLN A 142 -27.44 -0.87 -0.58
N ALA A 143 -27.17 -2.07 -0.07
CA ALA A 143 -26.25 -2.28 1.04
C ALA A 143 -24.81 -1.84 0.69
N ALA A 144 -24.33 -2.19 -0.51
CA ALA A 144 -23.02 -1.77 -1.00
C ALA A 144 -22.94 -0.23 -1.16
N ALA A 145 -23.96 0.39 -1.74
CA ALA A 145 -24.02 1.85 -1.85
C ALA A 145 -24.03 2.53 -0.47
N GLN A 146 -24.76 1.99 0.50
CA GLN A 146 -24.76 2.49 1.87
C GLN A 146 -23.37 2.35 2.52
N ARG A 147 -22.72 1.19 2.36
CA ARG A 147 -21.39 0.92 2.90
C ARG A 147 -20.34 1.92 2.41
N ILE A 148 -20.28 2.18 1.10
CA ILE A 148 -19.34 3.16 0.54
C ILE A 148 -19.62 4.55 1.09
N ASN A 149 -20.89 4.97 1.05
CA ASN A 149 -21.28 6.29 1.52
C ASN A 149 -20.98 6.49 3.01
N SER A 150 -21.20 5.47 3.86
CA SER A 150 -20.88 5.58 5.28
C SER A 150 -19.39 5.61 5.54
N VAL A 151 -18.63 4.62 5.04
CA VAL A 151 -17.22 4.45 5.38
C VAL A 151 -16.34 5.53 4.74
N VAL A 152 -16.53 5.82 3.45
CA VAL A 152 -15.66 6.77 2.73
C VAL A 152 -15.96 8.20 3.16
N SER A 153 -17.24 8.57 3.32
CA SER A 153 -17.58 9.93 3.78
C SER A 153 -17.10 10.18 5.22
N ARG A 154 -17.14 9.15 6.08
CA ARG A 154 -16.69 9.27 7.47
C ARG A 154 -15.20 9.60 7.59
N TYR A 155 -14.37 8.99 6.75
CA TYR A 155 -12.90 9.16 6.79
C TYR A 155 -12.36 10.04 5.66
N LYS A 156 -13.24 10.79 4.98
CA LYS A 156 -12.87 11.65 3.87
C LYS A 156 -11.78 12.65 4.28
N GLY A 157 -10.67 12.63 3.55
CA GLY A 157 -9.53 13.53 3.77
C GLY A 157 -8.65 13.16 4.96
N GLU A 158 -8.92 12.04 5.64
CA GLU A 158 -8.14 11.58 6.79
C GLU A 158 -7.19 10.43 6.45
N LEU A 159 -7.43 9.78 5.30
CA LEU A 159 -6.62 8.66 4.81
C LEU A 159 -5.79 9.12 3.61
N ILE A 160 -4.68 8.42 3.35
CA ILE A 160 -3.86 8.67 2.15
C ILE A 160 -4.21 7.73 0.99
N ALA A 161 -4.89 6.62 1.29
CA ALA A 161 -5.23 5.57 0.35
C ALA A 161 -6.41 4.73 0.84
N TRP A 162 -7.13 4.11 -0.09
CA TRP A 162 -8.17 3.12 0.15
C TRP A 162 -7.88 1.84 -0.60
N ASP A 163 -8.00 0.70 0.07
CA ASP A 163 -8.29 -0.56 -0.58
C ASP A 163 -9.77 -0.62 -0.88
N VAL A 164 -10.11 -0.30 -2.13
CA VAL A 164 -11.51 -0.27 -2.54
C VAL A 164 -12.03 -1.69 -2.67
N VAL A 165 -11.27 -2.55 -3.33
CA VAL A 165 -11.62 -3.96 -3.52
C VAL A 165 -10.40 -4.84 -3.18
N ASN A 166 -10.58 -5.72 -2.21
CA ASN A 166 -9.59 -6.72 -1.81
C ASN A 166 -9.88 -8.08 -2.46
N GLU A 167 -8.85 -8.73 -2.98
CA GLU A 167 -8.85 -10.10 -3.52
C GLU A 167 -9.77 -10.32 -4.73
N ASN A 168 -9.83 -9.33 -5.62
CA ASN A 168 -10.72 -9.33 -6.79
C ASN A 168 -10.24 -10.20 -7.96
N LEU A 169 -9.03 -10.77 -7.91
CA LEU A 169 -8.59 -11.80 -8.88
C LEU A 169 -8.98 -13.21 -8.43
N HIS A 170 -9.00 -13.44 -7.11
CA HIS A 170 -9.35 -14.73 -6.52
C HIS A 170 -10.85 -14.92 -6.36
N PHE A 171 -11.61 -13.83 -6.16
CA PHE A 171 -13.03 -13.89 -5.86
C PHE A 171 -13.82 -12.79 -6.58
N SER A 172 -15.14 -13.02 -6.68
CA SER A 172 -16.07 -12.19 -7.44
C SER A 172 -17.46 -12.07 -6.77
N PHE A 173 -17.55 -12.15 -5.44
CA PHE A 173 -18.84 -12.15 -4.72
C PHE A 173 -19.78 -11.00 -5.13
N PHE A 174 -19.29 -9.77 -5.25
CA PHE A 174 -20.12 -8.64 -5.65
C PHE A 174 -20.36 -8.63 -7.15
N GLU A 175 -19.34 -8.90 -7.96
CA GLU A 175 -19.45 -8.93 -9.43
C GLU A 175 -20.44 -10.01 -9.91
N ASP A 176 -20.45 -11.19 -9.29
CA ASP A 176 -21.36 -12.29 -9.63
C ASP A 176 -22.83 -11.92 -9.35
N LYS A 177 -23.08 -11.11 -8.32
CA LYS A 177 -24.43 -10.74 -7.88
C LYS A 177 -24.93 -9.43 -8.44
N LEU A 178 -24.03 -8.48 -8.70
CA LEU A 178 -24.36 -7.11 -9.12
C LEU A 178 -23.97 -6.82 -10.58
N GLY A 179 -23.22 -7.73 -11.21
CA GLY A 179 -22.71 -7.63 -12.57
C GLY A 179 -21.21 -7.34 -12.60
N LYS A 180 -20.54 -7.71 -13.70
CA LYS A 180 -19.08 -7.60 -13.88
C LYS A 180 -18.51 -6.21 -13.57
N ASN A 181 -19.28 -5.15 -13.82
CA ASN A 181 -18.83 -3.77 -13.61
C ASN A 181 -19.00 -3.28 -12.14
N ALA A 182 -19.33 -4.17 -11.19
CA ALA A 182 -19.62 -3.79 -9.81
C ALA A 182 -18.40 -3.12 -9.14
N SER A 183 -17.22 -3.73 -9.31
CA SER A 183 -15.96 -3.21 -8.76
C SER A 183 -15.66 -1.82 -9.30
N GLU A 184 -15.81 -1.59 -10.59
CA GLU A 184 -15.56 -0.31 -11.24
C GLU A 184 -16.51 0.79 -10.75
N ILE A 185 -17.76 0.42 -10.42
CA ILE A 185 -18.72 1.31 -9.76
C ILE A 185 -18.29 1.61 -8.32
N PHE A 186 -17.70 0.67 -7.60
CA PHE A 186 -17.17 0.89 -6.25
C PHE A 186 -16.00 1.87 -6.27
N TYR A 187 -15.03 1.67 -7.17
CA TYR A 187 -13.93 2.61 -7.41
C TYR A 187 -14.46 4.00 -7.74
N SER A 188 -15.43 4.09 -8.65
CA SER A 188 -16.04 5.36 -9.01
C SER A 188 -16.68 6.04 -7.80
N SER A 189 -17.44 5.31 -7.00
CA SER A 189 -18.14 5.86 -5.85
C SER A 189 -17.16 6.33 -4.78
N ALA A 190 -16.12 5.55 -4.46
CA ALA A 190 -15.08 5.92 -3.51
C ALA A 190 -14.31 7.18 -3.98
N TYR A 191 -13.91 7.21 -5.25
CA TYR A 191 -13.22 8.34 -5.86
C TYR A 191 -14.04 9.63 -5.84
N HIS A 192 -15.33 9.58 -6.14
CA HIS A 192 -16.17 10.79 -6.10
C HIS A 192 -16.42 11.30 -4.67
N LEU A 193 -16.41 10.40 -3.67
CA LEU A 193 -16.56 10.80 -2.27
C LEU A 193 -15.26 11.40 -1.71
N ASP A 194 -14.11 10.80 -2.01
CA ASP A 194 -12.79 11.28 -1.56
C ASP A 194 -11.72 11.31 -2.69
N PRO A 195 -11.78 12.31 -3.59
CA PRO A 195 -10.96 12.34 -4.81
C PRO A 195 -9.46 12.56 -4.58
N ARG A 196 -9.03 12.85 -3.35
CA ARG A 196 -7.62 13.07 -3.01
C ARG A 196 -6.90 11.80 -2.58
N THR A 197 -7.62 10.71 -2.36
CA THR A 197 -7.05 9.43 -1.94
C THR A 197 -6.69 8.57 -3.14
N THR A 198 -5.61 7.80 -3.02
CA THR A 198 -5.25 6.79 -4.02
C THR A 198 -6.10 5.54 -3.82
N MET A 199 -6.71 5.05 -4.90
CA MET A 199 -7.57 3.87 -4.90
C MET A 199 -6.75 2.63 -5.28
N PHE A 200 -6.56 1.74 -4.33
CA PHE A 200 -5.82 0.50 -4.49
C PHE A 200 -6.76 -0.67 -4.75
N MET A 201 -6.31 -1.54 -5.63
CA MET A 201 -6.64 -2.96 -5.61
C MET A 201 -5.61 -3.64 -4.72
N ASN A 202 -6.03 -4.53 -3.80
CA ASN A 202 -5.12 -5.25 -2.91
C ASN A 202 -5.28 -6.75 -3.13
N GLU A 203 -4.19 -7.45 -3.40
CA GLU A 203 -4.21 -8.86 -3.82
C GLU A 203 -3.02 -9.64 -3.29
N TYR A 204 -3.23 -10.93 -3.00
CA TYR A 204 -2.17 -11.84 -2.54
C TYR A 204 -1.65 -12.75 -3.66
N ASN A 205 -0.55 -13.45 -3.38
CA ASN A 205 0.13 -14.41 -4.28
C ASN A 205 0.67 -13.84 -5.60
N THR A 206 0.46 -12.57 -5.88
CA THR A 206 1.00 -11.86 -7.04
C THR A 206 2.53 -11.93 -7.14
N ILE A 207 3.24 -11.79 -6.03
CA ILE A 207 4.71 -11.82 -5.95
C ILE A 207 5.23 -12.95 -5.06
N GLU A 208 4.34 -13.54 -4.26
CA GLU A 208 4.66 -14.53 -3.24
C GLU A 208 4.78 -15.93 -3.84
N TYR A 209 3.94 -16.25 -4.84
CA TYR A 209 3.90 -17.57 -5.46
C TYR A 209 3.59 -17.51 -6.96
N SER A 210 4.63 -17.70 -7.78
CA SER A 210 4.53 -17.69 -9.26
C SER A 210 3.60 -18.75 -9.87
N GLY A 211 3.19 -19.76 -9.10
CA GLY A 211 2.26 -20.80 -9.57
C GLY A 211 0.79 -20.47 -9.32
N ASP A 212 0.46 -19.28 -8.81
CA ASP A 212 -0.92 -18.85 -8.65
C ASP A 212 -1.47 -18.28 -9.96
N GLU A 213 -2.22 -19.09 -10.69
CA GLU A 213 -2.83 -18.68 -11.96
C GLU A 213 -3.99 -17.68 -11.78
N ALA A 214 -4.61 -17.60 -10.60
CA ALA A 214 -5.72 -16.68 -10.37
C ALA A 214 -5.19 -15.24 -10.33
N ALA A 215 -4.10 -15.01 -9.60
CA ALA A 215 -3.46 -13.71 -9.44
C ALA A 215 -2.26 -13.48 -10.37
N SER A 216 -2.31 -14.01 -11.59
CA SER A 216 -1.25 -13.75 -12.59
C SER A 216 -1.09 -12.24 -12.85
N LEU A 217 0.14 -11.82 -13.16
CA LEU A 217 0.46 -10.41 -13.38
C LEU A 217 -0.35 -9.81 -14.54
N GLU A 218 -0.60 -10.61 -15.58
CA GLU A 218 -1.43 -10.22 -16.73
C GLU A 218 -2.87 -9.91 -16.29
N LYS A 219 -3.48 -10.79 -15.49
CA LYS A 219 -4.85 -10.61 -14.98
C LYS A 219 -4.96 -9.41 -14.06
N TYR A 220 -3.96 -9.18 -13.20
CA TYR A 220 -3.92 -7.97 -12.37
C TYR A 220 -3.89 -6.72 -13.25
N ILE A 221 -2.95 -6.65 -14.19
CA ILE A 221 -2.81 -5.49 -15.08
C ILE A 221 -4.07 -5.28 -15.92
N GLU A 222 -4.70 -6.35 -16.41
CA GLU A 222 -5.96 -6.29 -17.13
C GLU A 222 -7.08 -5.71 -16.26
N LYS A 223 -7.29 -6.23 -15.04
CA LYS A 223 -8.32 -5.74 -14.12
C LYS A 223 -8.13 -4.28 -13.74
N LEU A 224 -6.87 -3.84 -13.55
CA LEU A 224 -6.55 -2.42 -13.31
C LEU A 224 -6.83 -1.55 -14.54
N LYS A 225 -6.52 -2.04 -15.75
CA LYS A 225 -6.84 -1.33 -17.00
C LYS A 225 -8.35 -1.20 -17.16
N GLU A 226 -9.12 -2.26 -16.97
CA GLU A 226 -10.58 -2.24 -16.98
C GLU A 226 -11.10 -1.20 -15.99
N THR A 227 -10.63 -1.25 -14.75
CA THR A 227 -11.00 -0.33 -13.68
C THR A 227 -10.73 1.13 -14.03
N LYS A 228 -9.54 1.45 -14.55
CA LYS A 228 -9.18 2.82 -14.93
C LYS A 228 -9.89 3.29 -16.20
N SER A 229 -10.20 2.37 -17.12
CA SER A 229 -10.88 2.68 -18.38
C SER A 229 -12.38 2.95 -18.21
N TYR A 230 -12.96 2.56 -17.08
CA TYR A 230 -14.34 2.85 -16.77
C TYR A 230 -14.59 4.37 -16.80
N PRO A 231 -15.57 4.89 -17.58
CA PRO A 231 -15.70 6.33 -17.84
C PRO A 231 -15.79 7.20 -16.59
N ARG A 232 -16.38 6.68 -15.50
CA ARG A 232 -16.50 7.40 -14.23
C ARG A 232 -15.30 7.26 -13.31
N ASN A 233 -14.21 6.65 -13.77
CA ASN A 233 -12.93 6.55 -13.07
C ASN A 233 -11.83 7.39 -13.77
N ALA A 234 -12.21 8.19 -14.77
CA ALA A 234 -11.30 9.11 -15.44
C ALA A 234 -10.65 10.06 -14.41
N GLY A 235 -9.32 10.13 -14.42
CA GLY A 235 -8.56 10.97 -13.49
C GLY A 235 -8.40 10.39 -12.07
N MET A 236 -8.95 9.19 -11.80
CA MET A 236 -8.76 8.51 -10.52
C MET A 236 -7.30 8.12 -10.31
N LEU A 237 -6.76 8.49 -9.14
CA LEU A 237 -5.46 7.99 -8.68
C LEU A 237 -5.60 6.51 -8.33
N ALA A 238 -4.85 5.65 -9.01
CA ALA A 238 -4.88 4.20 -8.80
C ALA A 238 -3.54 3.68 -8.27
N GLY A 239 -3.59 2.63 -7.47
CA GLY A 239 -2.42 1.96 -6.92
C GLY A 239 -2.52 0.43 -6.97
N ILE A 240 -1.36 -0.22 -6.91
CA ILE A 240 -1.19 -1.68 -6.85
C ILE A 240 -0.84 -2.04 -5.40
N GLY A 241 -1.69 -2.83 -4.76
CA GLY A 241 -1.47 -3.38 -3.43
C GLY A 241 -1.11 -4.87 -3.52
N LEU A 242 0.05 -5.23 -2.97
CA LEU A 242 0.58 -6.59 -2.96
C LEU A 242 0.67 -7.06 -1.51
N GLN A 243 -0.21 -7.97 -1.09
CA GLN A 243 -0.32 -8.41 0.31
C GLN A 243 1.04 -8.86 0.86
N SER A 244 1.83 -9.58 0.05
CA SER A 244 3.19 -10.00 0.41
C SER A 244 3.21 -10.96 1.61
N HIS A 245 2.24 -11.88 1.65
CA HIS A 245 2.22 -12.97 2.63
C HIS A 245 3.11 -14.13 2.18
N PHE A 246 4.36 -14.14 2.61
CA PHE A 246 5.30 -15.19 2.24
C PHE A 246 5.16 -16.42 3.15
N ASN A 247 4.98 -17.58 2.52
CA ASN A 247 4.99 -18.88 3.20
C ASN A 247 6.39 -19.22 3.78
N SER A 248 6.48 -20.32 4.51
CA SER A 248 7.75 -20.77 5.09
C SER A 248 8.73 -21.15 3.98
N GLY A 249 9.91 -20.53 4.01
CA GLY A 249 10.89 -20.66 2.94
C GLY A 249 11.52 -19.31 2.61
N GLN A 250 12.46 -19.34 1.68
CA GLN A 250 13.04 -18.11 1.13
C GLN A 250 12.12 -17.60 0.02
N PRO A 251 11.70 -16.33 0.04
CA PRO A 251 10.97 -15.73 -1.08
C PRO A 251 11.75 -15.88 -2.39
N ASN A 252 11.06 -16.10 -3.50
CA ASN A 252 11.69 -16.17 -4.81
C ASN A 252 12.03 -14.74 -5.28
N ILE A 253 13.19 -14.24 -4.87
CA ILE A 253 13.64 -12.86 -5.15
C ILE A 253 13.72 -12.58 -6.66
N ALA A 254 14.13 -13.56 -7.47
CA ALA A 254 14.21 -13.41 -8.91
C ALA A 254 12.81 -13.19 -9.53
N TYR A 255 11.83 -13.98 -9.11
CA TYR A 255 10.44 -13.80 -9.52
C TYR A 255 9.88 -12.46 -9.04
N MET A 256 10.08 -12.12 -7.76
CA MET A 256 9.61 -10.86 -7.20
C MET A 256 10.14 -9.65 -7.97
N ARG A 257 11.43 -9.64 -8.33
CA ARG A 257 12.02 -8.55 -9.12
C ARG A 257 11.33 -8.42 -10.48
N VAL A 258 11.18 -9.53 -11.22
CA VAL A 258 10.49 -9.53 -12.52
C VAL A 258 9.04 -9.08 -12.38
N ALA A 259 8.34 -9.55 -11.36
CA ALA A 259 6.96 -9.16 -11.10
C ALA A 259 6.82 -7.67 -10.80
N LEU A 260 7.70 -7.12 -9.94
CA LEU A 260 7.74 -5.70 -9.62
C LEU A 260 8.13 -4.83 -10.83
N ASP A 261 9.03 -5.29 -11.69
CA ASP A 261 9.39 -4.61 -12.94
C ASP A 261 8.19 -4.54 -13.90
N ILE A 262 7.47 -5.67 -14.09
CA ILE A 262 6.28 -5.76 -14.93
C ILE A 262 5.15 -4.87 -14.41
N LEU A 263 4.87 -4.94 -13.11
CA LEU A 263 3.87 -4.09 -12.46
C LEU A 263 4.29 -2.62 -12.49
N GLY A 264 5.59 -2.34 -12.33
CA GLY A 264 6.16 -0.98 -12.35
C GLY A 264 6.02 -0.31 -13.71
N ALA A 265 6.09 -1.09 -14.79
CA ALA A 265 5.86 -0.60 -16.15
C ALA A 265 4.44 -0.03 -16.38
N THR A 266 3.48 -0.28 -15.47
CA THR A 266 2.15 0.37 -15.52
C THR A 266 2.19 1.86 -15.14
N GLY A 267 3.27 2.32 -14.48
CA GLY A 267 3.40 3.67 -13.94
C GLY A 267 2.55 3.94 -12.70
N LEU A 268 1.91 2.92 -12.13
CA LEU A 268 1.14 3.02 -10.89
C LEU A 268 2.05 2.86 -9.67
N SER A 269 1.67 3.47 -8.54
CA SER A 269 2.36 3.22 -7.27
C SER A 269 2.14 1.79 -6.81
N ILE A 270 3.21 1.08 -6.48
CA ILE A 270 3.18 -0.29 -5.94
C ILE A 270 3.50 -0.24 -4.46
N TRP A 271 2.60 -0.76 -3.63
CA TRP A 271 2.81 -0.91 -2.19
C TRP A 271 2.82 -2.39 -1.86
N LEU A 272 3.81 -2.81 -1.07
CA LEU A 272 3.71 -4.04 -0.29
C LEU A 272 2.87 -3.71 0.93
N THR A 273 1.85 -4.49 1.23
CA THR A 273 0.73 -4.01 2.05
C THR A 273 0.57 -4.75 3.37
N GLU A 274 0.89 -6.03 3.41
CA GLU A 274 0.62 -6.93 4.53
C GLU A 274 1.81 -7.86 4.80
N VAL A 275 3.04 -7.36 4.54
CA VAL A 275 4.26 -8.16 4.54
C VAL A 275 4.39 -8.97 5.83
N ASP A 276 4.32 -10.31 5.69
CA ASP A 276 4.75 -11.26 6.71
C ASP A 276 5.46 -12.44 6.06
N VAL A 277 6.38 -13.04 6.81
CA VAL A 277 7.09 -14.26 6.40
C VAL A 277 6.85 -15.30 7.49
N GLN A 278 6.31 -16.46 7.12
CA GLN A 278 6.13 -17.53 8.08
C GLN A 278 7.49 -18.05 8.57
N ASN A 279 7.61 -18.22 9.89
CA ASN A 279 8.84 -18.70 10.53
C ASN A 279 9.31 -20.03 9.93
N ASN A 280 10.61 -20.13 9.64
CA ASN A 280 11.29 -21.36 9.27
C ASN A 280 12.54 -21.55 10.16
N PRO A 281 12.77 -22.73 10.77
CA PRO A 281 13.95 -23.00 11.60
C PRO A 281 15.31 -22.83 10.89
N ASN A 282 15.32 -22.74 9.55
CA ASN A 282 16.51 -22.48 8.74
C ASN A 282 16.65 -21.03 8.25
N GLN A 283 15.81 -20.09 8.71
CA GLN A 283 16.01 -18.66 8.41
C GLN A 283 17.21 -18.14 9.21
N SER A 284 18.30 -17.81 8.50
CA SER A 284 19.43 -17.11 9.09
C SER A 284 18.97 -15.75 9.60
N SER A 285 19.32 -15.44 10.85
CA SER A 285 19.04 -14.17 11.53
C SER A 285 19.69 -12.94 10.88
N SER A 286 20.41 -13.11 9.76
CA SER A 286 21.07 -12.06 8.98
C SER A 286 20.14 -11.31 8.01
N ASP A 287 18.95 -11.84 7.70
CA ASP A 287 18.10 -11.28 6.64
C ASP A 287 17.07 -10.25 7.18
N TYR A 288 17.24 -9.82 8.44
CA TYR A 288 16.40 -8.84 9.13
C TYR A 288 16.78 -7.37 8.88
N TYR A 289 17.69 -7.08 7.95
CA TYR A 289 18.05 -5.70 7.65
C TYR A 289 17.21 -5.16 6.50
N CYS A 290 16.14 -4.45 6.88
CA CYS A 290 15.51 -3.41 6.07
C CYS A 290 16.50 -2.31 5.66
#